data_AF-A0A176YVE2-F1
#
_entry.id   AF-A0A176YVE2-F1
#
_cell.length_a   1.000
_cell.length_b   1.000
_cell.length_c   1.000
_cell.angle_alpha   90.00
_cell.angle_beta   90.00
_cell.angle_gamma   90.00
#
_symmetry.space_group_name_H-M   'P 1'
#
loop_
_entity.id
_entity.type
_entity.pdbx_description
1 polymer ?
#
loop_
_entity_poly.entity_id
_entity_poly.type
_entity_poly.pdbx_seq_one_letter_code
_entity_poly.pdbx_strand_id
1 'polypeptide(L)'
;MALTAFFGDQEYTFKLTPALIRELEAKCGPIGAITSRVFSRNFAQVDINETIRLALIGGGAAPKRAAELIAAYAEGRPLIETYELAAKILERTLFGDPHEKEVK
;
A
#
# COMPACT_ATOMS: atom_id res chain seq x y z
N MET A 1 8.06 2.64 7.69
CA MET A 1 7.38 2.24 8.94
C MET A 1 6.03 1.61 8.62
N ALA A 2 5.31 1.06 9.60
CA ALA A 2 4.01 0.41 9.34
C ALA A 2 2.82 1.36 9.52
N LEU A 3 1.72 1.10 8.82
CA LEU A 3 0.41 1.74 8.96
C LEU A 3 -0.59 0.67 9.42
N THR A 4 -1.44 0.97 10.40
CA THR A 4 -2.59 0.12 10.74
C THR A 4 -3.86 0.80 10.28
N ALA A 5 -4.71 0.08 9.54
CA ALA A 5 -5.98 0.59 9.05
C ALA A 5 -6.98 -0.54 8.80
N PHE A 6 -8.28 -0.22 8.78
CA PHE A 6 -9.32 -1.14 8.37
C PHE A 6 -9.30 -1.34 6.84
N PHE A 7 -9.42 -2.58 6.39
CA PHE A 7 -9.59 -2.90 4.97
C PHE A 7 -10.40 -4.18 4.79
N GLY A 8 -11.53 -4.09 4.09
CA GLY A 8 -12.41 -5.22 3.84
C GLY A 8 -13.16 -5.67 5.09
N ASP A 9 -12.52 -6.53 5.89
CA ASP A 9 -13.16 -7.25 6.99
C ASP A 9 -12.57 -6.99 8.38
N GLN A 10 -11.36 -6.45 8.48
CA GLN A 10 -10.73 -6.16 9.77
C GLN A 10 -9.63 -5.10 9.64
N GLU A 11 -9.02 -4.78 10.77
CA GLU A 11 -7.76 -4.05 10.79
C GLU A 11 -6.60 -4.93 10.31
N TYR A 12 -5.77 -4.33 9.47
CA TYR A 12 -4.53 -4.91 8.98
C TYR A 12 -3.36 -3.96 9.22
N THR A 13 -2.18 -4.55 9.41
CA THR A 13 -0.93 -3.83 9.31
C THR A 13 -0.49 -3.80 7.85
N PHE A 14 -0.04 -2.64 7.40
CA PHE A 14 0.47 -2.39 6.06
C PHE A 14 1.91 -1.91 6.17
N LYS A 15 2.84 -2.58 5.51
CA LYS A 15 4.25 -2.22 5.51
C LYS A 15 4.91 -2.63 4.21
N LEU A 16 5.47 -1.68 3.48
CA LEU A 16 6.37 -1.97 2.36
C LEU A 16 7.80 -2.16 2.90
N THR A 17 8.27 -3.40 2.91
CA THR A 17 9.68 -3.71 3.24
C THR A 17 10.57 -3.43 2.03
N PRO A 18 11.90 -3.26 2.19
CA PRO A 18 12.80 -3.05 1.05
C PRO A 18 12.71 -4.13 -0.04
N ALA A 19 12.40 -5.38 0.31
CA ALA A 19 12.19 -6.44 -0.66
C ALA A 19 10.88 -6.24 -1.46
N LEU A 20 9.80 -5.89 -0.77
CA LEU A 20 8.48 -5.68 -1.38
C LEU A 20 8.41 -4.37 -2.17
N ILE A 21 9.20 -3.36 -1.81
CA ILE A 21 9.40 -2.17 -2.66
C ILE A 21 9.98 -2.58 -4.01
N ARG A 22 11.01 -3.43 -4.04
CA ARG A 22 11.59 -3.91 -5.31
C ARG A 22 10.59 -4.73 -6.13
N GLU A 23 9.74 -5.54 -5.48
CA GLU A 23 8.66 -6.26 -6.17
C GLU A 23 7.61 -5.29 -6.74
N LEU A 24 7.23 -4.26 -5.99
CA LEU A 24 6.32 -3.21 -6.46
C LEU A 24 6.93 -2.48 -7.66
N GLU A 25 8.22 -2.16 -7.60
CA GLU A 25 8.94 -1.48 -8.67
C GLU A 25 9.02 -2.31 -9.95
N ALA A 26 9.20 -3.63 -9.82
CA ALA A 26 9.17 -4.54 -10.96
C ALA A 26 7.81 -4.57 -11.69
N LYS A 27 6.72 -4.24 -10.99
CA LYS A 27 5.35 -4.27 -11.53
C LYS A 27 4.87 -2.90 -12.03
N CYS A 28 5.26 -1.83 -11.34
CA CYS A 28 4.65 -0.50 -11.52
C CYS A 28 5.68 0.59 -11.90
N GLY A 29 6.98 0.24 -11.99
CA GLY A 29 8.07 1.18 -12.20
C GLY A 29 8.60 1.81 -10.91
N PRO A 30 9.55 2.76 -10.98
CA PRO A 30 10.27 3.26 -9.80
C PRO A 30 9.35 3.81 -8.71
N ILE A 31 9.68 3.58 -7.44
CA ILE A 31 8.82 3.96 -6.30
C ILE A 31 8.47 5.46 -6.31
N GLY A 32 9.43 6.33 -6.69
CA GLY A 32 9.19 7.76 -6.82
C GLY A 32 8.21 8.13 -7.93
N ALA A 33 8.18 7.36 -9.02
CA ALA A 33 7.21 7.57 -10.09
C ALA A 33 5.81 7.10 -9.68
N ILE A 34 5.72 5.96 -8.97
CA ILE A 34 4.45 5.47 -8.39
C ILE A 34 3.89 6.53 -7.44
N THR A 35 4.69 7.02 -6.49
CA THR A 35 4.21 7.97 -5.49
C THR A 35 3.81 9.31 -6.09
N SER A 36 4.58 9.81 -7.07
CA SER A 36 4.22 11.02 -7.82
C SER A 36 2.87 10.87 -8.53
N ARG A 37 2.64 9.74 -9.23
CA ARG A 37 1.37 9.44 -9.89
C ARG A 37 0.21 9.32 -8.90
N VAL A 38 0.41 8.62 -7.78
CA VAL A 38 -0.63 8.46 -6.76
C VAL A 38 -0.98 9.81 -6.15
N PHE A 39 -0.02 10.59 -5.69
CA PHE A 39 -0.30 11.89 -5.04
C PHE A 39 -0.90 12.94 -5.98
N SER A 40 -0.56 12.89 -7.27
CA SER A 40 -1.17 13.76 -8.30
C SER A 40 -2.48 13.21 -8.88
N ARG A 41 -2.96 12.06 -8.40
CA ARG A 41 -4.13 11.34 -8.92
C ARG A 41 -4.02 10.90 -10.39
N ASN A 42 -2.80 10.84 -10.94
CA ASN A 42 -2.49 10.35 -12.27
C ASN A 42 -2.00 8.89 -12.23
N PHE A 43 -2.63 8.06 -11.41
CA PHE A 43 -2.23 6.67 -11.16
C PHE A 43 -2.90 5.69 -12.12
N ALA A 44 -2.21 4.60 -12.41
CA ALA A 44 -2.84 3.40 -12.95
C ALA A 44 -3.46 2.59 -11.80
N GLN A 45 -4.50 1.80 -12.08
CA GLN A 45 -5.11 0.94 -11.07
C GLN A 45 -4.10 -0.02 -10.40
N VAL A 46 -3.10 -0.49 -11.15
CA VAL A 46 -2.04 -1.35 -10.62
C VAL A 46 -1.19 -0.66 -9.55
N ASP A 47 -1.00 0.66 -9.63
CA ASP A 47 -0.28 1.45 -8.63
C ASP A 47 -1.00 1.35 -7.26
N ILE A 48 -2.33 1.32 -7.27
CA ILE A 48 -3.16 1.22 -6.05
C ILE A 48 -3.19 -0.22 -5.54
N ASN A 49 -3.59 -1.16 -6.39
CA ASN A 49 -3.81 -2.55 -5.99
C ASN A 49 -2.53 -3.21 -5.50
N GLU A 50 -1.41 -3.06 -6.21
CA GLU A 50 -0.15 -3.71 -5.81
C GLU A 50 0.48 -3.04 -4.59
N THR A 51 0.32 -1.73 -4.42
CA THR A 51 0.75 -1.04 -3.19
C THR A 51 0.06 -1.65 -1.97
N ILE A 52 -1.27 -1.81 -2.01
CA ILE A 52 -2.05 -2.37 -0.90
C ILE A 52 -1.69 -3.86 -0.71
N ARG A 53 -1.67 -4.66 -1.79
CA ARG A 53 -1.39 -6.10 -1.74
C ARG A 53 -0.03 -6.39 -1.12
N LEU A 54 1.01 -5.69 -1.56
CA LEU A 54 2.37 -5.90 -1.08
C LEU A 54 2.54 -5.36 0.34
N ALA A 55 1.88 -4.24 0.68
CA ALA A 55 1.93 -3.72 2.03
C ALA A 55 1.23 -4.66 3.03
N LEU A 56 0.11 -5.30 2.67
CA LEU A 56 -0.52 -6.35 3.47
C LEU A 56 0.46 -7.50 3.75
N ILE A 57 1.18 -7.96 2.73
CA ILE A 57 2.18 -9.02 2.86
C ILE A 57 3.29 -8.62 3.84
N GLY A 58 3.85 -7.42 3.69
CA GLY A 58 4.90 -6.94 4.58
C GLY A 58 4.41 -6.61 5.99
N GLY A 59 3.10 -6.44 6.18
CA GLY A 59 2.46 -6.32 7.49
C GLY A 59 2.05 -7.66 8.12
N GLY A 60 2.29 -8.79 7.45
CA GLY A 60 2.12 -10.13 8.00
C GLY A 60 0.97 -10.95 7.41
N ALA A 61 0.19 -10.41 6.47
CA ALA A 61 -0.81 -11.20 5.78
C ALA A 61 -0.16 -12.23 4.84
N ALA A 62 -0.70 -13.44 4.76
CA ALA A 62 -0.24 -14.43 3.79
C ALA A 62 -0.47 -13.91 2.34
N PRO A 63 0.42 -14.19 1.37
CA PRO A 63 0.27 -13.70 0.00
C PRO A 63 -1.06 -14.06 -0.67
N LYS A 64 -1.54 -15.29 -0.45
CA LYS A 64 -2.86 -15.73 -0.92
C LYS A 64 -3.99 -14.86 -0.34
N ARG A 65 -3.92 -14.58 0.96
CA ARG A 65 -4.91 -13.76 1.66
C ARG A 65 -4.90 -12.31 1.17
N ALA A 66 -3.72 -11.73 0.96
CA ALA A 66 -3.61 -10.39 0.39
C ALA A 66 -4.24 -10.31 -1.01
N ALA A 67 -4.06 -11.34 -1.85
CA ALA A 67 -4.70 -11.40 -3.17
C ALA A 67 -6.23 -11.52 -3.07
N GLU A 68 -6.75 -12.37 -2.18
CA GLU A 68 -8.20 -12.51 -1.94
C GLU A 68 -8.83 -11.19 -1.48
N LEU A 69 -8.17 -10.43 -0.62
CA LEU A 69 -8.64 -9.13 -0.16
C LEU A 69 -8.72 -8.10 -1.29
N ILE A 70 -7.72 -8.06 -2.19
CA ILE A 70 -7.73 -7.19 -3.37
C ILE A 70 -8.86 -7.58 -4.32
N ALA A 71 -9.02 -8.87 -4.61
CA ALA A 71 -10.09 -9.36 -5.47
C ALA A 71 -11.49 -9.05 -4.91
N ALA A 72 -11.68 -9.17 -3.60
CA ALA A 72 -12.98 -8.95 -2.96
C ALA A 72 -13.31 -7.46 -2.73
N TYR A 73 -12.31 -6.64 -2.39
CA TYR A 73 -12.54 -5.29 -1.85
C TYR A 73 -11.86 -4.16 -2.64
N ALA A 74 -11.14 -4.45 -3.72
CA ALA A 74 -10.53 -3.43 -4.58
C ALA A 74 -10.89 -3.61 -6.07
N GLU A 75 -10.89 -4.83 -6.58
CA GLU A 75 -11.20 -5.11 -7.98
C GLU A 75 -12.70 -4.97 -8.27
N GLY A 76 -13.04 -4.39 -9.43
CA GLY A 76 -14.44 -4.16 -9.83
C GLY A 76 -15.18 -3.11 -9.02
N ARG A 77 -14.49 -2.36 -8.15
CA ARG A 77 -15.04 -1.31 -7.28
C ARG A 77 -14.53 0.08 -7.67
N PRO A 78 -15.20 1.17 -7.25
CA PRO A 78 -14.69 2.52 -7.46
C PRO A 78 -13.30 2.71 -6.83
N LEU A 79 -12.32 3.12 -7.64
CA LEU A 79 -10.91 3.26 -7.23
C LEU A 79 -10.70 4.24 -6.05
N ILE A 80 -11.63 5.19 -5.88
CA ILE A 80 -11.54 6.16 -4.80
C ILE A 80 -11.66 5.51 -3.41
N GLU A 81 -12.32 4.34 -3.30
CA GLU A 81 -12.48 3.60 -2.05
C GLU A 81 -11.14 3.08 -1.50
N THR A 82 -10.18 2.78 -2.39
CA THR A 82 -8.86 2.21 -2.02
C THR A 82 -7.71 3.19 -2.24
N TYR A 83 -7.93 4.25 -3.02
CA TYR A 83 -6.96 5.32 -3.27
C TYR A 83 -6.35 5.89 -1.99
N GLU A 84 -7.17 6.28 -1.02
CA GLU A 84 -6.68 6.95 0.20
C GLU A 84 -5.79 6.03 1.04
N LEU A 85 -6.10 4.74 1.07
CA LEU A 85 -5.30 3.74 1.77
C LEU A 85 -3.93 3.60 1.10
N ALA A 86 -3.88 3.45 -0.23
CA ALA A 86 -2.63 3.40 -0.98
C ALA A 86 -1.78 4.67 -0.78
N ALA A 87 -2.40 5.86 -0.82
CA ALA A 87 -1.70 7.12 -0.58
C ALA A 87 -1.06 7.17 0.81
N LYS A 88 -1.80 6.80 1.87
CA LYS A 88 -1.29 6.76 3.26
C LYS A 88 -0.15 5.74 3.43
N ILE A 89 -0.25 4.58 2.78
CA ILE A 89 0.82 3.57 2.78
C ILE A 89 2.09 4.14 2.17
N LEU A 90 2.00 4.80 1.03
CA LEU A 90 3.14 5.40 0.34
C LEU A 90 3.74 6.56 1.12
N GLU A 91 2.90 7.44 1.69
CA GLU A 91 3.33 8.53 2.58
C GLU A 91 4.14 7.98 3.77
N ARG A 92 3.60 6.98 4.49
CA ARG A 92 4.26 6.31 5.62
C ARG A 92 5.55 5.58 5.22
N THR A 93 5.61 5.11 3.98
CA THR A 93 6.79 4.42 3.44
C THR A 93 7.91 5.40 3.13
N LEU A 94 7.59 6.56 2.54
CA LEU A 94 8.58 7.55 2.12
C LEU A 94 9.06 8.46 3.25
N PHE A 95 8.15 8.91 4.10
CA PHE A 95 8.42 9.99 5.05
C PHE A 95 8.49 9.51 6.50
N GLY A 96 8.15 8.24 6.77
CA GLY A 96 8.01 7.73 8.13
C GLY A 96 6.75 8.25 8.82
N ASP A 97 6.75 8.29 10.15
CA ASP A 97 5.69 8.92 10.94
C ASP A 97 6.23 10.20 11.58
N PRO A 98 5.72 11.38 11.22
CA PRO A 98 6.14 12.62 11.84
C PRO A 98 5.79 12.70 13.34
N HIS A 99 4.96 11.79 13.86
CA HIS A 99 4.57 11.71 15.27
C HIS A 99 5.19 10.51 16.01
N GLU A 100 6.01 9.69 15.37
CA GLU A 100 6.74 8.64 16.09
C GLU A 100 7.78 9.30 16.99
N LYS A 101 7.56 9.22 18.30
CA LYS A 101 8.54 9.66 19.29
C LYS A 101 9.78 8.79 19.13
N GLU A 102 10.93 9.41 18.89
CA GLU A 102 12.22 8.72 18.97
C GLU A 102 12.31 8.00 20.33
N VAL A 103 12.33 6.67 20.29
CA VAL A 103 12.68 5.87 21.46
C VAL A 103 14.19 6.01 21.62
N LYS A 104 14.61 6.84 22.58
CA LYS A 104 16.00 6.95 23.04
C LYS A 104 16.52 5.61 23.59
#